data_AF-A0A9N9JNC1-F1
#
_entry.id   AF-A0A9N9JNC1-F1
#
_cell.length_a   1.000
_cell.length_b   1.000
_cell.length_c   1.000
_cell.angle_alpha   90.00
_cell.angle_beta   90.00
_cell.angle_gamma   90.00
#
_symmetry.space_group_name_H-M   'P 1'
#
loop_
_entity.id
_entity.type
_entity.pdbx_description
1 polymer ?
#
loop_
_entity_poly.entity_id
_entity_poly.type
_entity_poly.pdbx_seq_one_letter_code
_entity_poly.pdbx_strand_id
1 'polypeptide(L)'
;EVNAKIANASLSQETENKTIKSEHVVRVIGGNITTYKDEPEWIKSLDDFRTWKIIEYDEICPIFDLLDSKLRKEVLEALGQRILA
;
A
#
# COMPACT_ATOMS: atom_id res chain seq x y z
N GLU A 1 -31.74 -21.34 43.61
CA GLU A 1 -32.26 -20.85 42.32
C GLU A 1 -31.12 -20.92 41.28
N VAL A 2 -31.40 -21.68 40.22
CA VAL A 2 -30.81 -21.82 38.87
C VAL A 2 -29.39 -21.27 38.53
N ASN A 3 -28.53 -22.21 38.10
CA ASN A 3 -27.49 -22.21 37.06
C ASN A 3 -27.21 -20.93 36.23
N ALA A 4 -25.91 -20.65 36.02
CA ALA A 4 -25.37 -20.53 34.66
C ALA A 4 -23.88 -20.90 34.60
N LYS A 5 -23.57 -21.85 33.72
CA LYS A 5 -22.23 -22.28 33.31
C LYS A 5 -21.55 -21.16 32.51
N ILE A 6 -20.27 -20.91 32.74
CA ILE A 6 -19.38 -20.40 31.68
C ILE A 6 -18.24 -21.39 31.55
N ALA A 7 -18.23 -22.08 30.40
CA ALA A 7 -17.22 -23.03 30.00
C ALA A 7 -16.34 -22.39 28.93
N ASN A 8 -15.03 -22.68 29.05
CA ASN A 8 -14.04 -22.87 27.99
C ASN A 8 -13.70 -21.63 27.12
N ALA A 9 -12.50 -21.46 26.59
CA ALA A 9 -11.41 -22.39 26.35
C ALA A 9 -10.08 -21.61 26.38
N SER A 10 -9.01 -22.25 26.86
CA SER A 10 -7.66 -21.83 26.50
C SER A 10 -7.52 -22.00 24.99
N LEU A 11 -7.39 -20.90 24.27
CA LEU A 11 -7.10 -20.93 22.85
C LEU A 11 -5.60 -21.14 22.68
N SER A 12 -5.17 -22.41 22.77
CA SER A 12 -3.88 -22.81 22.25
C SER A 12 -3.97 -22.72 20.73
N GLN A 13 -3.51 -21.61 20.14
CA GLN A 13 -3.18 -21.61 18.72
C GLN A 13 -1.72 -21.98 18.60
N GLU A 14 -1.50 -23.24 18.22
CA GLU A 14 -0.25 -23.74 17.71
C GLU A 14 0.29 -22.73 16.69
N THR A 15 1.46 -22.19 16.98
CA THR A 15 2.18 -21.31 16.05
C THR A 15 2.73 -22.20 14.94
N GLU A 16 1.92 -22.45 13.92
CA GLU A 16 2.43 -22.92 12.63
C GLU A 16 3.38 -21.84 12.12
N ASN A 17 4.68 -22.08 12.31
CA ASN A 17 5.75 -21.33 11.67
C ASN A 17 5.70 -21.64 10.16
N LYS A 18 4.73 -21.04 9.47
CA LYS A 18 4.67 -21.07 8.02
C LYS A 18 5.82 -20.22 7.52
N THR A 19 6.94 -20.86 7.20
CA THR A 19 8.06 -20.25 6.47
C THR A 19 7.48 -19.62 5.21
N ILE A 20 7.27 -18.31 5.24
CA ILE A 20 6.86 -17.54 4.06
C ILE A 20 8.06 -17.58 3.14
N LYS A 21 8.04 -18.47 2.16
CA LYS A 21 8.95 -18.40 1.02
C LYS A 21 8.62 -17.09 0.31
N SER A 22 9.42 -16.05 0.53
CA SER A 22 9.30 -14.82 -0.24
C SER A 22 9.73 -15.15 -1.66
N GLU A 23 8.78 -15.41 -2.53
CA GLU A 23 9.03 -15.40 -3.97
C GLU A 23 9.60 -14.02 -4.30
N HIS A 24 10.83 -13.97 -4.81
CA HIS A 24 11.42 -12.72 -5.29
C HIS A 24 10.68 -12.32 -6.57
N VAL A 25 9.58 -11.57 -6.41
CA VAL A 25 8.83 -11.00 -7.52
C VAL A 25 9.58 -9.76 -8.00
N VAL A 26 10.25 -9.86 -9.14
CA VAL A 26 10.82 -8.70 -9.82
C VAL A 26 9.68 -7.95 -10.52
N ARG A 27 9.52 -6.68 -10.17
CA ARG A 27 8.57 -5.78 -10.83
C ARG A 27 9.33 -4.84 -11.76
N VAL A 28 9.02 -4.89 -13.05
CA VAL A 28 9.55 -3.96 -14.06
C VAL A 28 8.57 -2.81 -14.25
N ILE A 29 9.07 -1.57 -14.27
CA ILE A 29 8.27 -0.35 -14.39
C ILE A 29 8.88 0.53 -15.49
N GLY A 30 8.04 1.02 -16.41
CA GLY A 30 8.49 1.84 -17.53
C GLY A 30 9.18 1.04 -18.63
N GLY A 31 9.62 1.75 -19.67
CA GLY A 31 10.20 1.16 -20.87
C GLY A 31 9.18 0.31 -21.65
N ASN A 32 9.68 -0.43 -22.62
CA ASN A 32 8.90 -1.41 -23.37
C ASN A 32 8.84 -2.73 -22.59
N ILE A 33 7.70 -3.01 -21.97
CA ILE A 33 7.49 -4.24 -21.19
C ILE A 33 7.62 -5.52 -22.01
N THR A 34 7.60 -5.47 -23.35
CA THR A 34 7.80 -6.67 -24.16
C THR A 34 9.27 -7.09 -24.23
N THR A 35 10.21 -6.18 -23.97
CA THR A 35 11.65 -6.40 -24.11
C THR A 35 12.38 -6.54 -22.78
N TYR A 36 11.68 -6.53 -21.63
CA TYR A 36 12.31 -6.54 -20.30
C TYR A 36 13.29 -7.68 -20.01
N LYS A 37 13.21 -8.80 -20.75
CA LYS A 37 14.13 -9.93 -20.62
C LYS A 37 15.48 -9.69 -21.31
N ASP A 38 15.50 -8.78 -22.28
CA ASP A 38 16.71 -8.25 -22.93
C ASP A 38 16.97 -6.87 -22.32
N GLU A 39 17.78 -6.84 -21.26
CA GLU A 39 18.10 -5.62 -20.51
C GLU A 39 18.65 -4.50 -21.42
N PRO A 40 19.61 -4.75 -22.34
CA PRO A 40 20.05 -3.74 -23.31
C PRO A 40 18.91 -3.16 -24.17
N GLU A 41 18.01 -4.00 -24.70
CA GLU A 41 16.89 -3.54 -25.52
C GLU A 41 15.86 -2.77 -24.68
N TRP A 42 15.58 -3.23 -23.46
CA TRP A 42 14.71 -2.53 -22.52
C TRP A 42 15.28 -1.17 -22.10
N ILE A 43 16.57 -1.08 -21.79
CA ILE A 43 17.23 0.19 -21.46
C ILE A 43 17.10 1.17 -22.62
N LYS A 44 17.35 0.71 -23.86
CA LYS A 44 17.21 1.57 -25.05
C LYS A 44 15.78 2.09 -25.24
N SER A 45 14.77 1.32 -24.83
CA SER A 45 13.39 1.76 -24.90
C SER A 45 13.06 2.94 -23.97
N LEU A 46 13.87 3.16 -22.92
CA LEU A 46 13.73 4.29 -22.01
C LEU A 46 14.14 5.62 -22.66
N ASP A 47 14.74 5.63 -23.85
CA ASP A 47 14.98 6.88 -24.58
C ASP A 47 13.68 7.53 -25.08
N ASP A 48 12.58 6.76 -25.21
CA ASP A 48 11.27 7.28 -25.58
C ASP A 48 10.46 7.66 -24.34
N PHE A 49 10.25 8.96 -24.13
CA PHE A 49 9.51 9.51 -22.99
C PHE A 49 8.08 8.96 -22.85
N ARG A 50 7.47 8.46 -23.94
CA ARG A 50 6.13 7.85 -23.91
C ARG A 50 6.11 6.53 -23.14
N THR A 51 7.26 5.90 -22.96
CA THR A 51 7.43 4.66 -22.20
C THR A 51 7.68 4.93 -20.70
N TRP A 52 7.88 6.18 -20.30
CA TRP A 52 8.21 6.52 -18.93
C TRP A 52 7.04 6.30 -17.98
N LYS A 53 7.38 5.91 -16.75
CA LYS A 53 6.46 5.68 -15.64
C LYS A 53 7.14 6.15 -14.35
N ILE A 54 6.32 6.49 -13.35
CA ILE A 54 6.80 6.78 -12.01
C ILE A 54 7.35 5.49 -11.41
N ILE A 55 8.65 5.47 -11.10
CA ILE A 55 9.33 4.33 -10.48
C ILE A 55 9.34 4.41 -8.96
N GLU A 56 9.29 5.62 -8.41
CA GLU A 56 9.25 5.91 -6.98
C GLU A 56 8.59 7.27 -6.71
N TYR A 57 8.10 7.45 -5.49
CA TYR A 57 7.65 8.74 -4.98
C TYR A 57 8.62 9.15 -3.88
N ASP A 58 9.21 10.33 -4.00
CA ASP A 58 10.15 10.87 -3.00
C ASP A 58 9.39 11.42 -1.79
N GLU A 59 8.52 12.42 -2.03
CA GLU A 59 7.67 13.01 -1.01
C GLU A 59 6.19 12.75 -1.29
N ILE A 60 5.45 12.33 -0.26
CA ILE A 60 4.00 12.17 -0.31
C ILE A 60 3.40 13.24 0.59
N CYS A 61 2.61 14.14 0.02
CA CYS A 61 1.86 15.14 0.77
C CYS A 61 0.36 14.79 0.82
N PRO A 62 -0.32 15.03 1.95
CA PRO A 62 -1.78 14.96 2.01
C PRO A 62 -2.41 15.92 0.99
N ILE A 63 -3.41 15.45 0.22
CA ILE A 63 -4.12 16.32 -0.74
C ILE A 63 -4.75 17.55 -0.08
N PHE A 64 -5.06 17.47 1.22
CA PHE A 64 -5.63 18.58 1.99
C PHE A 64 -4.63 19.70 2.29
N ASP A 65 -3.33 19.44 2.17
CA ASP A 65 -2.29 20.47 2.36
C ASP A 65 -2.24 21.45 1.17
N LEU A 66 -2.82 21.07 0.03
CA LEU A 66 -3.01 21.94 -1.12
C LEU A 66 -4.15 22.95 -0.94
N LEU A 67 -5.03 22.72 0.03
CA LEU A 67 -6.17 23.59 0.29
C LEU A 67 -5.74 24.79 1.15
N ASP A 68 -6.37 25.94 0.93
CA ASP A 68 -6.21 27.07 1.84
C ASP A 68 -6.68 26.71 3.25
N SER A 69 -6.22 27.46 4.26
CA SER A 69 -6.44 27.10 5.66
C SER A 69 -7.93 27.01 6.04
N LYS A 70 -8.79 27.82 5.41
CA LYS A 70 -10.23 27.80 5.69
C LYS A 70 -10.87 26.56 5.07
N LEU A 71 -10.63 26.32 3.78
CA LEU A 71 -11.20 25.16 3.08
C LEU A 71 -10.66 23.85 3.62
N ARG A 72 -9.36 23.78 3.94
CA ARG A 72 -8.75 22.64 4.61
C ARG A 72 -9.47 22.29 5.90
N LYS A 73 -9.77 23.29 6.73
CA LYS A 73 -10.49 23.09 8.00
C LYS A 73 -11.90 22.54 7.74
N GLU A 74 -12.66 23.15 6.84
CA GLU A 74 -14.02 22.72 6.52
C GLU A 74 -14.04 21.27 5.99
N VAL A 75 -13.10 20.91 5.13
CA VAL A 75 -12.97 19.55 4.59
C VAL A 75 -12.58 18.55 5.67
N LEU A 76 -11.64 18.89 6.56
CA LEU A 76 -11.26 18.02 7.67
C LEU A 76 -12.38 17.85 8.70
N GLU A 77 -13.20 18.87 8.94
CA GLU A 77 -14.38 18.76 9.80
C GLU A 77 -15.48 17.88 9.19
N ALA A 78 -15.64 17.92 7.86
CA ALA A 78 -16.66 17.13 7.15
C ALA A 78 -16.25 15.67 6.90
N LEU A 79 -14.98 15.43 6.57
CA LEU A 79 -14.46 14.11 6.19
C LEU A 79 -13.64 13.43 7.29
N GLY A 80 -13.11 14.20 8.24
CA GLY A 80 -12.30 13.67 9.33
C GLY A 80 -13.13 12.72 10.17
N GLN A 81 -12.64 11.49 10.36
CA GLN A 81 -13.20 10.62 11.37
C GLN A 81 -13.02 11.27 12.73
N ARG A 82 -14.13 11.57 13.43
CA ARG A 82 -14.10 11.91 14.84
C ARG A 82 -13.69 10.67 15.61
N ILE A 83 -12.39 10.52 15.87
CA ILE A 83 -11.84 9.39 16.66
C ILE A 83 -12.27 9.49 18.14
N LEU A 84 -12.81 10.64 18.57
CA LEU A 84 -13.41 10.81 19.90
C LEU A 84 -14.91 11.10 19.76
N ALA A 85 -15.70 10.06 20.02
CA ALA A 85 -17.09 10.18 20.42
C ALA A 85 -17.17 10.34 21.94
#